data_AF-A0A1G2ZSP4-F1
#
_entry.id   AF-A0A1G2ZSP4-F1
#
_cell.length_a   1.000
_cell.length_b   1.000
_cell.length_c   1.000
_cell.angle_alpha   90.00
_cell.angle_beta   90.00
_cell.angle_gamma   90.00
#
_symmetry.space_group_name_H-M   'P 1'
#
loop_
_entity.id
_entity.type
_entity.pdbx_description
1 polymer ?
#
loop_
_entity_poly.entity_id
_entity_poly.type
_entity_poly.pdbx_seq_one_letter_code
_entity_poly.pdbx_strand_id
1 'polypeptide(L)'
;MKRRKTRLLFLVGIFLLAAGCLWIADFLLPGLVTQSGVSLLRLMGIVVLVPGLMALVSLATHEYFARKKKPVAEWRMVNRLYWLVGILACFAVLFYGLGILGKVSTLLSLFGGMVIGWSLQEPLSGLVAWVLINLRRPFRPGDRVQFPKLELTGDVKNIGAMYMELNEVGGTIGSEEAVGRSVFIPNAMLFDHVVINYASAHEAPYILDELVVRITYDSKWDVAERILIDAARQVTKDVIEATGATPYIRSELYDYGVYMQLRYQTRVNDRAKTSYKITKLIFEEIQRNPLVDVAIPYVYSYRDSQQERTRDDRRGAMPEELDQNVREIDASLIEQGPLMDAYDVEQLARSIETLGLLRPIVLKENPDLGRYEILAGNLRFQACRKLGWKIIPALVLAGPGGKTEEKAPHPAEAHPLKP
;
A
#
# COMPACT_ATOMS: atom_id res chain seq x y z
N MET A 1 -30.51 21.64 28.97
CA MET A 1 -29.41 22.44 29.60
C MET A 1 -29.89 23.27 30.80
N LYS A 2 -30.97 24.07 30.70
CA LYS A 2 -31.50 24.92 31.80
C LYS A 2 -31.71 24.19 33.15
N ARG A 3 -32.32 23.00 33.16
CA ARG A 3 -32.55 22.21 34.40
C ARG A 3 -31.29 21.87 35.20
N ARG A 4 -30.12 21.73 34.55
CA ARG A 4 -28.85 21.42 35.24
C ARG A 4 -28.23 22.64 35.90
N LYS A 5 -28.29 23.80 35.22
CA LYS A 5 -27.87 25.09 35.79
C LYS A 5 -28.64 25.38 37.07
N THR A 6 -29.96 25.20 37.06
CA THR A 6 -30.82 25.39 38.25
C THR A 6 -30.46 24.46 39.40
N ARG A 7 -30.19 23.16 39.12
CA ARG A 7 -29.75 22.21 40.15
C ARG A 7 -28.39 22.55 40.75
N LEU A 8 -27.43 22.97 39.93
CA LEU A 8 -26.10 23.40 40.39
C LEU A 8 -26.20 24.66 41.27
N LEU A 9 -27.00 25.63 40.86
CA LEU A 9 -27.23 26.87 41.62
C LEU A 9 -27.87 26.57 42.99
N PHE A 10 -28.84 25.65 43.03
CA PHE A 10 -29.49 25.21 44.26
C PHE A 10 -28.52 24.48 45.19
N LEU A 11 -27.67 23.59 44.65
CA LEU A 11 -26.63 22.89 45.42
C LEU A 11 -25.62 23.87 46.03
N VAL A 12 -25.12 24.84 45.24
CA VAL A 12 -24.20 25.89 45.73
C VAL A 12 -24.84 26.65 46.90
N GLY A 13 -26.11 27.04 46.77
CA GLY A 13 -26.85 27.72 47.84
C GLY A 13 -26.94 26.90 49.12
N ILE A 14 -27.26 25.61 49.02
CA ILE A 14 -27.34 24.71 50.19
C ILE A 14 -25.98 24.57 50.88
N PHE A 15 -24.91 24.31 50.12
CA PHE A 15 -23.58 24.11 50.71
C PHE A 15 -23.05 25.38 51.39
N LEU A 16 -23.26 26.56 50.78
CA LEU A 16 -22.84 27.83 51.39
C LEU A 16 -23.64 28.17 52.66
N LEU A 17 -24.96 27.93 52.64
CA LEU A 17 -25.81 28.13 53.82
C LEU A 17 -25.43 27.15 54.95
N ALA A 18 -25.22 25.87 54.64
CA ALA A 18 -24.82 24.87 55.62
C ALA A 18 -23.43 25.16 56.23
N ALA A 19 -22.45 25.56 55.41
CA ALA A 19 -21.13 25.97 55.90
C ALA A 19 -21.21 27.23 56.77
N GLY A 20 -22.01 28.23 56.36
CA GLY A 20 -22.25 29.45 57.13
C GLY A 20 -22.89 29.17 58.49
N CYS A 21 -23.91 28.31 58.54
CA CYS A 21 -24.53 27.90 59.80
C CYS A 21 -23.55 27.19 60.74
N LEU A 22 -22.67 26.34 60.20
CA LEU A 22 -21.65 25.63 60.99
C LEU A 22 -20.60 26.58 61.57
N TRP A 23 -20.21 27.63 60.84
CA TRP A 23 -19.30 28.66 61.34
C TRP A 23 -19.95 29.58 62.38
N ILE A 24 -21.23 29.93 62.20
CA ILE A 24 -21.98 30.70 63.20
C ILE A 24 -22.15 29.86 64.49
N ALA A 25 -22.42 28.57 64.35
CA ALA A 25 -22.50 27.64 65.48
C ALA A 25 -21.15 27.50 66.21
N ASP A 26 -20.02 27.44 65.47
CA ASP A 26 -18.66 27.43 66.04
C ASP A 26 -18.37 28.69 66.87
N PHE A 27 -18.87 29.86 66.44
CA PHE A 27 -18.71 31.12 67.15
C PHE A 27 -19.57 31.20 68.43
N LEU A 28 -20.78 30.63 68.40
CA LEU A 28 -21.74 30.67 69.51
C LEU A 28 -21.50 29.58 70.57
N LEU A 29 -20.99 28.42 70.16
CA LEU A 29 -20.76 27.26 71.02
C LEU A 29 -19.29 26.83 70.91
N PRO A 30 -18.40 27.28 71.81
CA PRO A 30 -17.05 26.76 71.87
C PRO A 30 -17.10 25.26 72.22
N GLY A 31 -16.93 24.41 71.20
CA GLY A 31 -17.08 22.96 71.28
C GLY A 31 -15.76 22.19 71.13
N LEU A 32 -15.87 20.87 71.02
CA LEU A 32 -14.74 19.92 70.99
C LEU A 32 -13.65 20.33 70.00
N VAL A 33 -12.44 20.45 70.52
CA VAL A 33 -11.22 20.67 69.75
C VAL A 33 -10.71 19.33 69.24
N THR A 34 -10.43 19.24 67.95
CA THR A 34 -9.83 18.05 67.34
C THR A 34 -8.35 17.92 67.74
N GLN A 35 -7.72 16.77 67.47
CA GLN A 35 -6.29 16.56 67.74
C GLN A 35 -5.38 17.57 67.01
N SER A 36 -5.90 18.21 65.95
CA SER A 36 -5.21 19.25 65.18
C SER A 36 -5.32 20.67 65.77
N GLY A 37 -6.04 20.86 66.88
CA GLY A 37 -6.27 22.19 67.49
C GLY A 37 -7.40 23.00 66.85
N VAL A 38 -8.06 22.47 65.82
CA VAL A 38 -9.22 23.11 65.17
C VAL A 38 -10.52 22.59 65.78
N SER A 39 -11.50 23.47 65.98
CA SER A 39 -12.85 23.09 66.40
C SER A 39 -13.51 22.17 65.37
N LEU A 40 -14.21 21.13 65.86
CA LEU A 40 -14.91 20.16 65.03
C LEU A 40 -15.94 20.83 64.10
N LEU A 41 -16.65 21.86 64.59
CA LEU A 41 -17.67 22.57 63.81
C LEU A 41 -17.06 23.35 62.65
N ARG A 42 -15.92 24.00 62.89
CA ARG A 42 -15.15 24.69 61.84
C ARG A 42 -14.67 23.71 60.78
N LEU A 43 -14.22 22.53 61.18
CA LEU A 43 -13.77 21.51 60.25
C LEU A 43 -14.91 20.95 59.39
N MET A 44 -16.05 20.63 60.00
CA MET A 44 -17.26 20.24 59.28
C MET A 44 -17.71 21.34 58.31
N GLY A 45 -17.61 22.61 58.71
CA GLY A 45 -17.89 23.75 57.84
C GLY A 45 -17.00 23.77 56.59
N ILE A 46 -15.69 23.53 56.73
CA ILE A 46 -14.74 23.47 55.60
C ILE A 46 -15.06 22.29 54.69
N VAL A 47 -15.34 21.10 55.24
CA VAL A 47 -15.69 19.90 54.46
C VAL A 47 -16.98 20.11 53.65
N VAL A 48 -17.95 20.84 54.19
CA VAL A 48 -19.20 21.19 53.49
C VAL A 48 -18.98 22.31 52.46
N LEU A 49 -18.04 23.21 52.71
CA LEU A 49 -17.70 24.33 51.81
C LEU A 49 -17.01 23.87 50.52
N VAL A 50 -16.13 22.85 50.60
CA VAL A 50 -15.37 22.35 49.44
C VAL A 50 -16.26 21.88 48.28
N PRO A 51 -17.29 21.03 48.48
CA PRO A 51 -18.29 20.70 47.45
C PRO A 51 -19.03 21.92 46.90
N GLY A 52 -19.35 22.90 47.75
CA GLY A 52 -19.97 24.16 47.35
C GLY A 52 -19.10 24.96 46.37
N LEU A 53 -17.80 25.07 46.66
CA LEU A 53 -16.83 25.72 45.78
C LEU A 53 -16.68 24.97 44.45
N MET A 54 -16.59 23.64 44.48
CA MET A 54 -16.51 22.83 43.25
C MET A 54 -17.78 22.94 42.40
N ALA A 55 -18.96 23.01 43.02
CA ALA A 55 -20.22 23.26 42.33
C ALA A 55 -20.26 24.65 41.68
N LEU A 56 -19.65 25.67 42.31
CA LEU A 56 -19.54 27.01 41.75
C LEU A 56 -18.60 27.01 40.53
N VAL A 57 -17.41 26.40 40.62
CA VAL A 57 -16.47 26.27 39.50
C VAL A 57 -17.11 25.47 38.35
N SER A 58 -17.85 24.41 38.65
CA SER A 58 -18.64 23.64 37.68
C SER A 58 -19.71 24.49 36.97
N LEU A 59 -20.38 25.38 37.69
CA LEU A 59 -21.36 26.30 37.13
C LEU A 59 -20.70 27.35 36.21
N ALA A 60 -19.57 27.93 36.65
CA ALA A 60 -18.81 28.91 35.86
C ALA A 60 -18.29 28.29 34.55
N THR A 61 -17.74 27.07 34.62
CA THR A 61 -17.32 26.34 33.44
C THR A 61 -18.48 25.89 32.56
N HIS A 62 -19.65 25.58 33.11
CA HIS A 62 -20.84 25.30 32.32
C HIS A 62 -21.22 26.50 31.44
N GLU A 63 -21.20 27.70 32.02
CA GLU A 63 -21.50 28.94 31.32
C GLU A 63 -20.45 29.24 30.24
N TYR A 64 -19.16 29.03 30.54
CA TYR A 64 -18.07 29.19 29.55
C TYR A 64 -18.22 28.24 28.35
N PHE A 65 -18.49 26.94 28.60
CA PHE A 65 -18.67 25.95 27.54
C PHE A 65 -19.94 26.20 26.71
N ALA A 66 -21.02 26.66 27.36
CA ALA A 66 -22.25 27.04 26.67
C ALA A 66 -22.03 28.24 25.74
N ARG A 67 -21.26 29.25 26.17
CA ARG A 67 -20.90 30.43 25.34
C ARG A 67 -20.04 30.04 24.13
N LYS A 68 -19.12 29.09 24.31
CA LYS A 68 -18.24 28.58 23.23
C LYS A 68 -18.89 27.50 22.35
N LYS A 69 -20.19 27.20 22.53
CA LYS A 69 -20.94 26.14 21.80
C LYS A 69 -20.23 24.78 21.81
N LYS A 70 -19.47 24.48 22.87
CA LYS A 70 -18.74 23.21 22.99
C LYS A 70 -19.70 22.05 23.27
N PRO A 71 -19.35 20.81 22.88
CA PRO A 71 -20.14 19.64 23.19
C PRO A 71 -20.40 19.49 24.70
N VAL A 72 -21.63 19.15 25.07
CA VAL A 72 -22.02 18.96 26.49
C VAL A 72 -21.25 17.81 27.15
N ALA A 73 -20.72 16.88 26.36
CA ALA A 73 -19.88 15.78 26.82
C ALA A 73 -18.55 16.28 27.43
N GLU A 74 -17.90 17.26 26.81
CA GLU A 74 -16.62 17.80 27.28
C GLU A 74 -16.78 18.46 28.66
N TRP A 75 -17.82 19.28 28.83
CA TRP A 75 -18.14 19.87 30.14
C TRP A 75 -18.37 18.79 31.21
N ARG A 76 -19.00 17.67 30.84
CA ARG A 76 -19.28 16.56 31.77
C ARG A 76 -18.00 15.84 32.20
N MET A 77 -16.98 15.81 31.35
CA MET A 77 -15.66 15.26 31.71
C MET A 77 -14.95 16.20 32.70
N VAL A 78 -14.92 17.49 32.39
CA VAL A 78 -14.28 18.50 33.25
C VAL A 78 -14.99 18.61 34.61
N ASN A 79 -16.32 18.58 34.64
CA ASN A 79 -17.09 18.59 35.89
C ASN A 79 -16.79 17.36 36.76
N ARG A 80 -16.62 16.16 36.15
CA ARG A 80 -16.23 14.96 36.90
C ARG A 80 -14.86 15.13 37.57
N LEU A 81 -13.92 15.79 36.90
CA LEU A 81 -12.61 16.10 37.45
C LEU A 81 -12.70 17.06 38.64
N TYR A 82 -13.48 18.14 38.57
CA TYR A 82 -13.69 19.05 39.70
C TYR A 82 -14.28 18.34 40.92
N TRP A 83 -15.27 17.48 40.71
CA TRP A 83 -15.85 16.69 41.80
C TRP A 83 -14.86 15.68 42.39
N LEU A 84 -14.03 15.03 41.57
CA LEU A 84 -12.97 14.15 42.04
C LEU A 84 -11.95 14.90 42.90
N VAL A 85 -11.48 16.07 42.44
CA VAL A 85 -10.57 16.94 43.20
C VAL A 85 -11.24 17.42 44.50
N GLY A 86 -12.52 17.78 44.45
CA GLY A 86 -13.30 18.15 45.63
C GLY A 86 -13.37 17.02 46.67
N ILE A 87 -13.62 15.78 46.24
CA ILE A 87 -13.64 14.61 47.13
C ILE A 87 -12.26 14.41 47.77
N LEU A 88 -11.18 14.47 46.98
CA LEU A 88 -9.81 14.34 47.51
C LEU A 88 -9.48 15.46 48.52
N ALA A 89 -9.91 16.69 48.24
CA ALA A 89 -9.75 17.81 49.17
C ALA A 89 -10.54 17.62 50.47
N CYS A 90 -11.77 17.10 50.40
CA CYS A 90 -12.54 16.76 51.60
C CYS A 90 -11.84 15.69 52.46
N PHE A 91 -11.29 14.64 51.84
CA PHE A 91 -10.50 13.64 52.55
C PHE A 91 -9.23 14.24 53.18
N ALA A 92 -8.54 15.13 52.47
CA ALA A 92 -7.36 15.81 53.01
C ALA A 92 -7.70 16.65 54.24
N VAL A 93 -8.79 17.44 54.20
CA VAL A 93 -9.27 18.24 55.34
C VAL A 93 -9.70 17.34 56.50
N LEU A 94 -10.37 16.21 56.22
CA LEU A 94 -10.77 15.26 57.24
C LEU A 94 -9.55 14.62 57.94
N PHE A 95 -8.55 14.17 57.17
CA PHE A 95 -7.32 13.59 57.71
C PHE A 95 -6.47 14.59 58.50
N TYR A 96 -6.48 15.86 58.08
CA TYR A 96 -5.90 16.95 58.86
C TYR A 96 -6.58 17.07 60.22
N GLY A 97 -7.92 17.12 60.25
CA GLY A 97 -8.70 17.20 61.48
C GLY A 97 -8.45 16.07 62.47
N LEU A 98 -8.35 14.85 61.95
CA LEU A 98 -8.12 13.65 62.76
C LEU A 98 -6.67 13.53 63.27
N GLY A 99 -5.75 14.43 62.88
CA GLY A 99 -4.33 14.36 63.27
C GLY A 99 -3.56 13.20 62.63
N ILE A 100 -4.17 12.50 61.66
CA ILE A 100 -3.60 11.32 60.98
C ILE A 100 -2.75 11.74 59.77
N LEU A 101 -2.84 13.00 59.35
CA LEU A 101 -2.14 13.51 58.17
C LEU A 101 -0.62 13.28 58.23
N GLY A 102 0.01 13.43 59.41
CA GLY A 102 1.44 13.16 59.58
C GLY A 102 1.83 11.69 59.41
N LYS A 103 0.95 10.75 59.77
CA LYS A 103 1.16 9.31 59.60
C LYS A 103 0.97 8.89 58.14
N VAL A 104 -0.07 9.43 57.52
CA VAL A 104 -0.36 9.24 56.09
C VAL A 104 0.74 9.85 55.23
N SER A 105 1.21 11.06 55.56
CA SER A 105 2.31 11.70 54.85
C SER A 105 3.62 10.91 54.99
N THR A 106 3.91 10.35 56.17
CA THR A 106 5.08 9.49 56.38
C THR A 106 5.01 8.21 55.53
N LEU A 107 3.83 7.59 55.43
CA LEU A 107 3.60 6.44 54.55
C LEU A 107 3.77 6.80 53.06
N LEU A 108 3.21 7.94 52.65
CA LEU A 108 3.36 8.49 51.29
C LEU A 108 4.79 8.94 50.99
N SER A 109 5.58 9.38 51.98
CA SER A 109 6.99 9.71 51.75
C SER A 109 7.86 8.47 51.61
N LEU A 110 7.53 7.38 52.32
CA LEU A 110 8.27 6.12 52.23
C LEU A 110 8.04 5.40 50.90
N PHE A 111 6.81 5.42 50.37
CA PHE A 111 6.46 4.66 49.15
C PHE A 111 5.72 5.47 48.08
N GLY A 112 4.94 6.47 48.50
CA GLY A 112 4.12 7.28 47.59
C GLY A 112 4.95 8.08 46.58
N GLY A 113 6.11 8.61 46.96
CA GLY A 113 7.00 9.31 46.02
C GLY A 113 7.49 8.44 44.87
N MET A 114 7.84 7.17 45.15
CA MET A 114 8.30 6.21 44.14
C MET A 114 7.17 5.78 43.21
N VAL A 115 5.99 5.46 43.77
CA VAL A 115 4.81 5.04 42.98
C VAL A 115 4.29 6.17 42.11
N ILE A 116 4.21 7.39 42.64
CA ILE A 116 3.78 8.57 41.88
C ILE A 116 4.85 8.90 40.83
N GLY A 117 6.14 8.80 41.17
CA GLY A 117 7.24 9.01 40.23
C GLY A 117 7.20 8.06 39.04
N TRP A 118 7.00 6.77 39.28
CA TRP A 118 6.90 5.76 38.21
C TRP A 118 5.64 5.92 37.35
N SER A 119 4.48 6.21 37.96
CA SER A 119 3.24 6.42 37.20
C SER A 119 3.26 7.70 36.36
N LEU A 120 4.00 8.73 36.78
CA LEU A 120 4.14 9.99 36.05
C LEU A 120 5.32 10.03 35.09
N GLN A 121 6.17 8.99 35.04
CA GLN A 121 7.35 8.96 34.18
C GLN A 121 6.99 9.18 32.71
N GLU A 122 5.99 8.47 32.18
CA GLU A 122 5.57 8.58 30.78
C GLU A 122 4.93 9.96 30.47
N PRO A 123 3.93 10.46 31.23
CA PRO A 123 3.39 11.81 31.00
C PRO A 123 4.44 12.91 31.10
N LEU A 124 5.35 12.83 32.09
CA LEU A 124 6.41 13.82 32.28
C LEU A 124 7.41 13.78 31.12
N SER A 125 7.82 12.58 30.68
CA SER A 125 8.65 12.40 29.49
C SER A 125 7.97 13.01 28.27
N GLY A 126 6.65 12.80 28.10
CA GLY A 126 5.88 13.40 27.01
C GLY A 126 5.90 14.94 27.01
N LEU A 127 5.84 15.58 28.19
CA LEU A 127 6.00 17.04 28.30
C LEU A 127 7.41 17.49 27.91
N VAL A 128 8.43 16.78 28.40
CA VAL A 128 9.83 17.10 28.09
C VAL A 128 10.07 16.95 26.58
N ALA A 129 9.56 15.88 25.96
CA ALA A 129 9.57 15.69 24.51
C ALA A 129 8.95 16.86 23.78
N TRP A 130 7.74 17.28 24.19
CA TRP A 130 7.07 18.42 23.59
C TRP A 130 7.91 19.70 23.67
N VAL A 131 8.47 20.02 24.84
CA VAL A 131 9.34 21.20 25.01
C VAL A 131 10.56 21.10 24.09
N LEU A 132 11.22 19.94 24.05
CA LEU A 132 12.43 19.74 23.23
C LEU A 132 12.12 19.82 21.74
N ILE A 133 11.02 19.24 21.28
CA ILE A 133 10.59 19.31 19.88
C ILE A 133 10.29 20.77 19.49
N ASN A 134 9.63 21.54 20.35
CA ASN A 134 9.36 22.96 20.08
C ASN A 134 10.64 23.81 20.04
N LEU A 135 11.63 23.49 20.88
CA LEU A 135 12.88 24.24 20.98
C LEU A 135 13.88 23.87 19.88
N ARG A 136 14.11 22.58 19.65
CA ARG A 136 15.09 22.05 18.68
C ARG A 136 14.51 21.90 17.28
N ARG A 137 13.18 21.76 17.15
CA ARG A 137 12.43 21.61 15.89
C ARG A 137 13.05 20.60 14.92
N PRO A 138 13.26 19.33 15.33
CA PRO A 138 13.71 18.27 14.42
C PRO A 138 12.73 18.04 13.26
N PHE A 139 11.44 18.31 13.49
CA PHE A 139 10.37 18.35 12.51
C PHE A 139 9.32 19.38 12.94
N ARG A 140 8.49 19.84 12.00
CA ARG A 140 7.46 20.87 12.20
C ARG A 140 6.10 20.35 11.76
N PRO A 141 4.99 20.96 12.24
CA PRO A 141 3.69 20.74 11.63
C PRO A 141 3.73 21.05 10.14
N GLY A 142 3.32 20.10 9.31
CA GLY A 142 3.40 20.10 7.85
C GLY A 142 4.48 19.17 7.27
N ASP A 143 5.46 18.76 8.08
CA ASP A 143 6.54 17.89 7.62
C ASP A 143 6.05 16.44 7.48
N ARG A 144 6.50 15.76 6.42
CA ARG A 144 6.35 14.31 6.30
C ARG A 144 7.44 13.61 7.09
N VAL A 145 7.03 12.74 7.98
CA VAL A 145 7.92 11.95 8.84
C VAL A 145 7.61 10.46 8.72
N GLN A 146 8.63 9.63 8.85
CA GLN A 146 8.50 8.18 8.95
C GLN A 146 9.09 7.67 10.27
N PHE A 147 8.39 6.71 10.84
CA PHE A 147 8.77 5.94 12.02
C PHE A 147 8.99 4.48 11.60
N PRO A 148 10.22 4.08 11.22
CA PRO A 148 10.48 2.75 10.66
C PRO A 148 10.05 1.60 11.58
N LYS A 149 10.29 1.74 12.90
CA LYS A 149 9.93 0.72 13.90
C LYS A 149 8.40 0.58 14.12
N LEU A 150 7.62 1.58 13.72
CA LEU A 150 6.15 1.57 13.81
C LEU A 150 5.49 1.30 12.45
N GLU A 151 6.30 1.12 11.39
CA GLU A 151 5.82 1.01 10.00
C GLU A 151 4.85 2.14 9.61
N LEU A 152 5.07 3.32 10.18
CA LEU A 152 4.14 4.45 10.07
C LEU A 152 4.82 5.63 9.35
N THR A 153 4.17 6.10 8.29
CA THR A 153 4.58 7.29 7.55
C THR A 153 3.41 8.26 7.49
N GLY A 154 3.66 9.55 7.65
CA GLY A 154 2.59 10.54 7.57
C GLY A 154 3.06 11.98 7.71
N ASP A 155 2.11 12.90 7.58
CA ASP A 155 2.34 14.34 7.73
C ASP A 155 2.00 14.79 9.14
N VAL A 156 2.90 15.53 9.79
CA VAL A 156 2.66 16.05 11.14
C VAL A 156 1.59 17.12 11.07
N LYS A 157 0.43 16.89 11.68
CA LYS A 157 -0.67 17.86 11.69
C LYS A 157 -0.57 18.81 12.88
N ASN A 158 -0.24 18.29 14.05
CA ASN A 158 -0.08 19.08 15.27
C ASN A 158 0.80 18.37 16.30
N ILE A 159 1.48 19.13 17.15
CA ILE A 159 2.32 18.61 18.23
C ILE A 159 1.76 19.14 19.55
N GLY A 160 0.88 18.35 20.17
CA GLY A 160 0.31 18.65 21.49
C GLY A 160 1.27 18.29 22.61
N ALA A 161 0.93 18.66 23.86
CA ALA A 161 1.80 18.43 25.02
C ALA A 161 2.03 16.95 25.35
N MET A 162 1.04 16.10 25.12
CA MET A 162 1.09 14.64 25.38
C MET A 162 1.20 13.81 24.11
N TYR A 163 0.55 14.26 23.04
CA TYR A 163 0.41 13.51 21.80
C TYR A 163 0.74 14.38 20.60
N MET A 164 1.42 13.77 19.64
CA MET A 164 1.56 14.27 18.27
C MET A 164 0.44 13.69 17.41
N GLU A 165 -0.22 14.53 16.63
CA GLU A 165 -1.18 14.12 15.61
C GLU A 165 -0.47 14.02 14.26
N LEU A 166 -0.45 12.80 13.71
CA LEU A 166 0.10 12.48 12.41
C LEU A 166 -1.04 12.12 11.46
N ASN A 167 -1.13 12.73 10.29
CA ASN A 167 -2.04 12.28 9.24
C ASN A 167 -1.32 11.21 8.40
N GLU A 168 -1.78 9.97 8.50
CA GLU A 168 -1.13 8.84 7.84
C GLU A 168 -1.20 8.92 6.32
N VAL A 169 -0.09 8.56 5.70
CA VAL A 169 0.13 8.52 4.26
C VAL A 169 0.49 7.08 3.90
N GLY A 170 -0.25 6.49 2.95
CA GLY A 170 -0.12 5.08 2.60
C GLY A 170 -0.82 4.12 3.58
N GLY A 171 -0.27 2.91 3.75
CA GLY A 171 -0.82 1.85 4.60
C GLY A 171 -2.01 1.12 3.96
N THR A 172 -3.18 1.75 3.95
CA THR A 172 -4.40 1.18 3.31
C THR A 172 -4.34 1.24 1.78
N ILE A 173 -3.57 2.20 1.26
CA ILE A 173 -3.35 2.40 -0.17
C ILE A 173 -1.84 2.22 -0.41
N GLY A 174 -1.46 1.54 -1.50
CA GLY A 174 -0.06 1.33 -1.84
C GLY A 174 0.68 2.60 -2.31
N SER A 175 -0.05 3.67 -2.63
CA SER A 175 0.52 4.98 -2.96
C SER A 175 0.78 5.81 -1.71
N GLU A 176 1.79 6.68 -1.77
CA GLU A 176 2.11 7.64 -0.71
C GLU A 176 1.18 8.87 -0.74
N GLU A 177 -0.14 8.62 -0.74
CA GLU A 177 -1.16 9.65 -0.62
C GLU A 177 -1.75 9.72 0.78
N ALA A 178 -2.21 10.92 1.17
CA ALA A 178 -2.83 11.14 2.45
C ALA A 178 -4.20 10.43 2.53
N VAL A 179 -4.32 9.45 3.43
CA VAL A 179 -5.54 8.65 3.59
C VAL A 179 -6.59 9.38 4.43
N GLY A 180 -6.19 10.44 5.14
CA GLY A 180 -7.06 11.21 6.02
C GLY A 180 -7.28 10.53 7.39
N ARG A 181 -6.40 9.60 7.76
CA ARG A 181 -6.42 8.91 9.06
C ARG A 181 -5.45 9.59 10.03
N SER A 182 -5.99 10.25 11.05
CA SER A 182 -5.18 10.80 12.14
C SER A 182 -4.72 9.70 13.10
N VAL A 183 -3.42 9.60 13.30
CA VAL A 183 -2.74 8.74 14.28
C VAL A 183 -2.20 9.62 15.42
N PHE A 184 -2.49 9.24 16.66
CA PHE A 184 -2.04 9.96 17.85
C PHE A 184 -0.88 9.21 18.50
N ILE A 185 0.31 9.77 18.41
CA ILE A 185 1.54 9.16 18.94
C ILE A 185 1.87 9.83 20.28
N PRO A 186 1.97 9.07 21.40
CA PRO A 186 2.46 9.62 22.65
C PRO A 186 3.85 10.20 22.48
N ASN A 187 4.05 11.46 22.89
CA ASN A 187 5.33 12.14 22.70
C ASN A 187 6.49 11.43 23.40
N ALA A 188 6.21 10.74 24.51
CA ALA A 188 7.21 9.96 25.24
C ALA A 188 7.85 8.88 24.35
N MET A 189 7.08 8.27 23.44
CA MET A 189 7.59 7.24 22.51
C MET A 189 8.57 7.82 21.48
N LEU A 190 8.51 9.12 21.19
CA LEU A 190 9.38 9.75 20.19
C LEU A 190 10.86 9.73 20.58
N PHE A 191 11.19 9.52 21.86
CA PHE A 191 12.57 9.35 22.30
C PHE A 191 13.13 7.95 22.02
N ASP A 192 12.27 6.94 21.94
CA ASP A 192 12.66 5.54 21.76
C ASP A 192 12.68 5.11 20.28
N HIS A 193 12.24 6.01 19.38
CA HIS A 193 12.10 5.75 17.96
C HIS A 193 12.91 6.76 17.13
N VAL A 194 13.63 6.27 16.13
CA VAL A 194 14.25 7.12 15.10
C VAL A 194 13.16 7.72 14.23
N VAL A 195 13.24 9.03 14.01
CA VAL A 195 12.34 9.78 13.13
C VAL A 195 13.08 10.20 11.88
N ILE A 196 12.59 9.78 10.72
CA ILE A 196 13.12 10.20 9.42
C ILE A 196 12.26 11.35 8.93
N ASN A 197 12.84 12.55 8.78
CA ASN A 197 12.14 13.72 8.27
C ASN A 197 12.46 13.91 6.78
N TYR A 198 11.45 13.82 5.92
CA TYR A 198 11.59 14.03 4.47
C TYR A 198 11.61 15.52 4.08
N ALA A 199 11.27 16.42 5.01
CA ALA A 199 11.11 17.84 4.78
C ALA A 199 12.25 18.71 5.35
N SER A 200 13.38 18.11 5.73
CA SER A 200 14.45 18.80 6.47
C SER A 200 15.22 19.88 5.66
N ALA A 201 15.09 19.92 4.33
CA ALA A 201 15.70 20.95 3.49
C ALA A 201 14.77 22.17 3.40
N HIS A 202 15.28 23.33 3.80
CA HIS A 202 14.49 24.53 4.10
C HIS A 202 13.72 25.06 2.87
N GLU A 203 12.48 25.50 3.14
CA GLU A 203 11.55 26.30 2.30
C GLU A 203 10.68 25.55 1.27
N ALA A 204 11.10 24.42 0.75
CA ALA A 204 10.20 23.50 0.05
C ALA A 204 10.75 22.07 0.16
N PRO A 205 10.01 21.12 0.73
CA PRO A 205 10.50 19.77 0.94
C PRO A 205 10.55 19.05 -0.40
N TYR A 206 11.68 19.19 -1.09
CA TYR A 206 12.00 18.45 -2.29
C TYR A 206 12.76 17.19 -1.92
N ILE A 207 12.36 16.07 -2.51
CA ILE A 207 13.03 14.78 -2.38
C ILE A 207 13.38 14.24 -3.75
N LEU A 208 14.44 13.44 -3.79
CA LEU A 208 14.79 12.66 -4.96
C LEU A 208 13.83 11.46 -5.05
N ASP A 209 13.10 11.37 -6.16
CA ASP A 209 12.27 10.23 -6.49
C ASP A 209 12.85 9.48 -7.70
N GLU A 210 12.49 8.20 -7.82
CA GLU A 210 12.94 7.31 -8.89
C GLU A 210 11.74 6.64 -9.57
N LEU A 211 11.69 6.76 -10.89
CA LEU A 211 10.74 6.04 -11.75
C LEU A 211 11.51 5.05 -12.61
N VAL A 212 11.16 3.76 -12.50
CA VAL A 212 11.81 2.69 -13.26
C VAL A 212 10.97 2.34 -14.49
N VAL A 213 11.53 2.55 -15.67
CA VAL A 213 10.94 2.14 -16.95
C VAL A 213 11.78 1.02 -17.54
N ARG A 214 11.14 0.03 -18.17
CA ARG A 214 11.82 -1.13 -18.77
C ARG A 214 11.77 -1.00 -20.28
N ILE A 215 12.93 -0.99 -20.94
CA ILE A 215 13.01 -0.97 -22.40
C ILE A 215 13.58 -2.27 -22.94
N THR A 216 13.24 -2.65 -24.16
CA THR A 216 13.80 -3.84 -24.84
C THR A 216 15.26 -3.60 -25.24
N TYR A 217 16.03 -4.68 -25.48
CA TYR A 217 17.40 -4.57 -25.97
C TYR A 217 17.50 -3.97 -27.39
N ASP A 218 16.43 -4.08 -28.18
CA ASP A 218 16.37 -3.53 -29.54
C ASP A 218 16.06 -2.03 -29.55
N SER A 219 15.69 -1.46 -28.40
CA SER A 219 15.38 -0.03 -28.28
C SER A 219 16.63 0.84 -28.44
N LYS A 220 16.49 1.97 -29.15
CA LYS A 220 17.57 2.95 -29.25
C LYS A 220 17.74 3.70 -27.94
N TRP A 221 18.87 3.46 -27.29
CA TRP A 221 19.22 4.03 -25.98
C TRP A 221 19.06 5.56 -25.91
N ASP A 222 19.74 6.29 -26.80
CA ASP A 222 19.74 7.76 -26.79
C ASP A 222 18.34 8.36 -26.94
N VAL A 223 17.46 7.66 -27.68
CA VAL A 223 16.09 8.08 -27.92
C VAL A 223 15.25 7.85 -26.66
N ALA A 224 15.41 6.69 -26.02
CA ALA A 224 14.74 6.39 -24.76
C ALA A 224 15.15 7.39 -23.67
N GLU A 225 16.45 7.62 -23.49
CA GLU A 225 16.95 8.57 -22.49
C GLU A 225 16.38 9.98 -22.69
N ARG A 226 16.34 10.47 -23.94
CA ARG A 226 15.73 11.76 -24.26
C ARG A 226 14.24 11.81 -23.87
N ILE A 227 13.45 10.81 -24.27
CA ILE A 227 12.01 10.76 -23.96
C ILE A 227 11.77 10.84 -22.44
N LEU A 228 12.52 10.05 -21.67
CA LEU A 228 12.36 9.98 -20.21
C LEU A 228 12.77 11.31 -19.54
N ILE A 229 13.92 11.88 -19.91
CA ILE A 229 14.40 13.15 -19.35
C ILE A 229 13.47 14.31 -19.72
N ASP A 230 13.00 14.38 -20.96
CA ASP A 230 12.13 15.46 -21.43
C ASP A 230 10.76 15.41 -20.73
N ALA A 231 10.19 14.21 -20.56
CA ALA A 231 8.96 14.02 -19.80
C ALA A 231 9.12 14.49 -18.33
N ALA A 232 10.21 14.12 -17.65
CA ALA A 232 10.48 14.60 -16.31
C ALA A 232 10.66 16.12 -16.26
N ARG A 233 11.48 16.69 -17.16
CA ARG A 233 11.72 18.14 -17.24
C ARG A 233 10.43 18.93 -17.46
N GLN A 234 9.52 18.41 -18.27
CA GLN A 234 8.24 19.06 -18.53
C GLN A 234 7.36 19.10 -17.27
N VAL A 235 7.30 18.01 -16.51
CA VAL A 235 6.44 17.90 -15.32
C VAL A 235 7.03 18.61 -14.12
N THR A 236 8.35 18.54 -13.92
CA THR A 236 9.04 19.08 -12.74
C THR A 236 9.69 20.44 -13.00
N LYS A 237 9.20 21.19 -14.01
CA LYS A 237 9.77 22.48 -14.39
C LYS A 237 9.87 23.46 -13.21
N ASP A 238 8.81 23.54 -12.42
CA ASP A 238 8.74 24.40 -11.23
C ASP A 238 9.74 23.97 -10.14
N VAL A 239 9.98 22.66 -10.01
CA VAL A 239 10.96 22.11 -9.08
C VAL A 239 12.39 22.42 -9.54
N ILE A 240 12.67 22.26 -10.83
CA ILE A 240 13.99 22.55 -11.40
C ILE A 240 14.33 24.03 -11.25
N GLU A 241 13.37 24.93 -11.48
CA GLU A 241 13.55 26.37 -11.28
C GLU A 241 13.87 26.73 -9.82
N ALA A 242 13.32 25.99 -8.86
CA ALA A 242 13.54 26.23 -7.43
C ALA A 242 14.83 25.61 -6.89
N THR A 243 15.20 24.40 -7.33
CA THR A 243 16.34 23.64 -6.76
C THR A 243 17.59 23.65 -7.63
N GLY A 244 17.45 23.96 -8.93
CA GLY A 244 18.51 23.81 -9.93
C GLY A 244 18.85 22.35 -10.27
N ALA A 245 18.19 21.35 -9.67
CA ALA A 245 18.50 19.94 -9.88
C ALA A 245 17.78 19.40 -11.12
N THR A 246 18.54 18.99 -12.14
CA THR A 246 17.99 18.42 -13.36
C THR A 246 17.78 16.90 -13.26
N PRO A 247 16.74 16.34 -13.90
CA PRO A 247 16.56 14.89 -14.00
C PRO A 247 17.73 14.20 -14.69
N TYR A 248 18.05 12.99 -14.27
CA TYR A 248 19.09 12.15 -14.88
C TYR A 248 18.71 10.67 -14.79
N ILE A 249 19.34 9.84 -15.62
CA ILE A 249 19.06 8.40 -15.68
C ILE A 249 20.26 7.61 -15.15
N ARG A 250 19.95 6.51 -14.45
CA ARG A 250 20.89 5.42 -14.19
C ARG A 250 20.28 4.15 -14.76
N SER A 251 21.09 3.32 -15.41
CA SER A 251 20.57 2.14 -16.09
C SER A 251 21.30 0.87 -15.68
N GLU A 252 20.54 -0.22 -15.65
CA GLU A 252 21.01 -1.55 -15.29
C GLU A 252 20.43 -2.59 -16.25
N LEU A 253 21.20 -3.65 -16.55
CA LEU A 253 20.74 -4.75 -17.39
C LEU A 253 19.76 -5.63 -16.62
N TYR A 254 18.80 -6.22 -17.35
CA TYR A 254 17.79 -7.11 -16.79
C TYR A 254 17.48 -8.27 -17.74
N ASP A 255 16.82 -9.33 -17.26
CA ASP A 255 16.66 -10.62 -17.97
C ASP A 255 16.14 -10.50 -19.41
N TYR A 256 15.28 -9.52 -19.69
CA TYR A 256 14.65 -9.31 -21.00
C TYR A 256 14.69 -7.85 -21.46
N GLY A 257 15.62 -7.05 -20.94
CA GLY A 257 15.76 -5.65 -21.36
C GLY A 257 16.67 -4.84 -20.44
N VAL A 258 16.41 -3.54 -20.37
CA VAL A 258 17.19 -2.60 -19.57
C VAL A 258 16.26 -1.84 -18.62
N TYR A 259 16.65 -1.77 -17.35
CA TYR A 259 16.05 -0.84 -16.39
C TYR A 259 16.59 0.56 -16.64
N MET A 260 15.71 1.50 -16.98
CA MET A 260 15.99 2.94 -17.04
C MET A 260 15.45 3.58 -15.77
N GLN A 261 16.32 3.80 -14.78
CA GLN A 261 15.97 4.45 -13.50
C GLN A 261 16.06 5.97 -13.67
N LEU A 262 14.92 6.59 -13.96
CA LEU A 262 14.79 8.03 -14.08
C LEU A 262 14.70 8.66 -12.70
N ARG A 263 15.71 9.46 -12.33
CA ARG A 263 15.78 10.17 -11.06
C ARG A 263 15.46 11.64 -11.25
N TYR A 264 14.55 12.17 -10.45
CA TYR A 264 14.10 13.56 -10.52
C TYR A 264 13.72 14.06 -9.13
N GLN A 265 13.79 15.37 -8.92
CA GLN A 265 13.29 15.97 -7.69
C GLN A 265 11.81 16.29 -7.80
N THR A 266 11.06 16.05 -6.72
CA THR A 266 9.65 16.41 -6.59
C THR A 266 9.36 16.89 -5.19
N ARG A 267 8.26 17.63 -5.02
CA ARG A 267 7.74 17.95 -3.68
C ARG A 267 7.28 16.67 -3.00
N VAL A 268 7.58 16.52 -1.71
CA VAL A 268 7.23 15.34 -0.92
C VAL A 268 5.74 14.98 -1.00
N ASN A 269 4.85 15.97 -0.93
CA ASN A 269 3.41 15.75 -0.93
C ASN A 269 2.82 15.42 -2.31
N ASP A 270 3.52 15.80 -3.39
CA ASP A 270 3.05 15.60 -4.76
C ASP A 270 3.69 14.38 -5.43
N ARG A 271 4.51 13.60 -4.70
CA ARG A 271 5.31 12.49 -5.25
C ARG A 271 4.49 11.54 -6.14
N ALA A 272 3.38 11.00 -5.63
CA ALA A 272 2.50 10.09 -6.37
C ALA A 272 1.93 10.75 -7.64
N LYS A 273 1.49 12.01 -7.53
CA LYS A 273 0.92 12.78 -8.64
C LYS A 273 1.95 13.10 -9.72
N THR A 274 3.17 13.47 -9.34
CA THR A 274 4.28 13.76 -10.24
C THR A 274 4.68 12.49 -10.98
N SER A 275 4.87 11.38 -10.27
CA SER A 275 5.21 10.08 -10.86
C SER A 275 4.16 9.61 -11.87
N TYR A 276 2.87 9.76 -11.55
CA TYR A 276 1.78 9.47 -12.48
C TYR A 276 1.86 10.30 -13.76
N LYS A 277 2.06 11.63 -13.64
CA LYS A 277 2.14 12.52 -14.81
C LYS A 277 3.33 12.19 -15.71
N ILE A 278 4.49 11.94 -15.12
CA ILE A 278 5.70 11.56 -15.86
C ILE A 278 5.47 10.23 -16.57
N THR A 279 4.95 9.23 -15.86
CA THR A 279 4.65 7.90 -16.43
C THR A 279 3.69 8.01 -17.62
N LYS A 280 2.65 8.82 -17.49
CA LYS A 280 1.69 9.05 -18.58
C LYS A 280 2.34 9.65 -19.82
N LEU A 281 3.17 10.69 -19.66
CA LEU A 281 3.87 11.33 -20.78
C LEU A 281 4.87 10.40 -21.44
N ILE A 282 5.65 9.64 -20.64
CA ILE A 282 6.58 8.64 -21.16
C ILE A 282 5.84 7.62 -22.01
N PHE A 283 4.71 7.10 -21.51
CA PHE A 283 3.92 6.12 -22.23
C PHE A 283 3.36 6.66 -23.55
N GLU A 284 2.83 7.89 -23.55
CA GLU A 284 2.34 8.55 -24.77
C GLU A 284 3.45 8.79 -25.80
N GLU A 285 4.66 9.17 -25.38
CA GLU A 285 5.79 9.41 -26.28
C GLU A 285 6.41 8.12 -26.81
N ILE A 286 6.49 7.06 -26.00
CA ILE A 286 6.94 5.74 -26.47
C ILE A 286 5.98 5.21 -27.54
N GLN A 287 4.66 5.36 -27.36
CA GLN A 287 3.67 4.92 -28.39
C GLN A 287 3.82 5.65 -29.73
N ARG A 288 4.32 6.89 -29.74
CA ARG A 288 4.52 7.67 -30.96
C ARG A 288 5.84 7.33 -31.67
N ASN A 289 6.78 6.71 -30.97
CA ASN A 289 8.14 6.52 -31.45
C ASN A 289 8.49 5.04 -31.61
N PRO A 290 8.55 4.51 -32.86
CA PRO A 290 8.81 3.09 -33.10
C PRO A 290 10.24 2.64 -32.76
N LEU A 291 11.13 3.56 -32.35
CA LEU A 291 12.52 3.25 -32.00
C LEU A 291 12.72 2.80 -30.54
N VAL A 292 11.67 2.89 -29.72
CA VAL A 292 11.72 2.51 -28.30
C VAL A 292 10.50 1.64 -28.02
N ASP A 293 10.73 0.50 -27.37
CA ASP A 293 9.67 -0.42 -26.97
C ASP A 293 9.83 -0.81 -25.49
N VAL A 294 8.71 -1.14 -24.86
CA VAL A 294 8.65 -1.48 -23.43
C VAL A 294 8.87 -2.98 -23.26
N ALA A 295 9.84 -3.33 -22.42
CA ALA A 295 10.11 -4.72 -22.08
C ALA A 295 8.99 -5.30 -21.21
N ILE A 296 8.29 -6.31 -21.74
CA ILE A 296 7.32 -7.13 -21.00
C ILE A 296 7.97 -8.43 -20.50
N PRO A 297 7.63 -8.92 -19.30
CA PRO A 297 8.12 -10.21 -18.82
C PRO A 297 7.73 -11.33 -19.77
N TYR A 298 8.72 -12.01 -20.34
CA TYR A 298 8.50 -13.21 -21.12
C TYR A 298 8.79 -14.43 -20.25
N VAL A 299 7.74 -15.15 -19.85
CA VAL A 299 7.89 -16.39 -19.07
C VAL A 299 8.01 -17.56 -20.05
N TYR A 300 9.23 -18.10 -20.17
CA TYR A 300 9.49 -19.28 -21.00
C TYR A 300 9.12 -20.57 -20.24
N SER A 301 8.08 -21.28 -20.72
CA SER A 301 7.74 -22.62 -20.22
C SER A 301 8.35 -23.67 -21.14
N TYR A 302 9.29 -24.46 -20.61
CA TYR A 302 9.92 -25.54 -21.37
C TYR A 302 8.90 -26.54 -21.93
N ARG A 303 7.80 -26.83 -21.21
CA ARG A 303 6.77 -27.77 -21.67
C ARG A 303 5.92 -27.20 -22.82
N ASP A 304 5.60 -25.92 -22.76
CA ASP A 304 4.86 -25.24 -23.83
C ASP A 304 5.75 -25.10 -25.08
N SER A 305 7.03 -24.79 -24.90
CA SER A 305 8.00 -24.75 -26.01
C SER A 305 8.20 -26.11 -26.69
N GLN A 306 8.09 -27.22 -25.95
CA GLN A 306 8.13 -28.57 -26.53
C GLN A 306 6.84 -28.92 -27.26
N GLN A 307 5.68 -28.42 -26.80
CA GLN A 307 4.40 -28.54 -27.52
C GLN A 307 4.34 -27.64 -28.75
N GLU A 308 4.92 -26.44 -28.68
CA GLU A 308 5.08 -25.53 -29.80
C GLU A 308 6.12 -26.06 -30.78
N ARG A 309 7.29 -26.52 -30.34
CA ARG A 309 8.24 -27.23 -31.22
C ARG A 309 7.66 -28.51 -31.80
N THR A 310 6.86 -29.31 -31.08
CA THR A 310 6.16 -30.43 -31.74
C THR A 310 5.01 -29.98 -32.65
N ARG A 311 4.49 -28.76 -32.50
CA ARG A 311 3.54 -28.13 -33.46
C ARG A 311 4.25 -27.43 -34.61
N ASP A 312 5.49 -26.98 -34.41
CA ASP A 312 6.29 -26.18 -35.32
C ASP A 312 7.28 -27.04 -36.09
N ASP A 313 7.78 -28.15 -35.56
CA ASP A 313 8.38 -29.27 -36.30
C ASP A 313 7.30 -29.96 -37.18
N ARG A 314 6.01 -29.86 -36.79
CA ARG A 314 4.88 -30.21 -37.66
C ARG A 314 4.50 -29.12 -38.67
N ARG A 315 4.99 -27.88 -38.51
CA ARG A 315 4.82 -26.75 -39.45
C ARG A 315 6.13 -26.35 -40.15
N GLY A 316 7.23 -27.01 -39.82
CA GLY A 316 8.62 -26.64 -40.09
C GLY A 316 9.14 -27.24 -41.37
N ALA A 317 8.28 -27.27 -42.38
CA ALA A 317 8.68 -27.23 -43.77
C ALA A 317 7.88 -26.07 -44.37
N MET A 318 8.52 -24.90 -44.48
CA MET A 318 7.94 -23.81 -45.25
C MET A 318 7.78 -24.28 -46.71
N PRO A 319 6.69 -23.90 -47.42
CA PRO A 319 6.14 -24.69 -48.53
C PRO A 319 6.76 -24.48 -49.91
N GLU A 320 8.05 -24.17 -50.05
CA GLU A 320 8.65 -23.96 -51.39
C GLU A 320 9.05 -25.27 -52.11
N GLU A 321 9.30 -26.35 -51.39
CA GLU A 321 9.63 -27.67 -52.01
C GLU A 321 8.40 -28.56 -52.25
N LEU A 322 7.22 -28.21 -51.72
CA LEU A 322 6.01 -29.03 -51.79
C LEU A 322 5.25 -28.90 -53.11
N ASP A 323 5.46 -27.84 -53.87
CA ASP A 323 4.78 -27.63 -55.17
C ASP A 323 5.40 -28.46 -56.30
N GLN A 324 6.63 -28.94 -56.13
CA GLN A 324 7.36 -29.69 -57.17
C GLN A 324 7.01 -31.18 -57.25
N ASN A 325 6.24 -31.73 -56.30
CA ASN A 325 5.87 -33.16 -56.24
C ASN A 325 4.35 -33.41 -56.25
N VAL A 326 3.54 -32.44 -56.68
CA VAL A 326 2.11 -32.67 -56.92
C VAL A 326 1.95 -33.44 -58.22
N ARG A 327 1.39 -34.65 -58.12
CA ARG A 327 1.10 -35.53 -59.27
C ARG A 327 -0.41 -35.70 -59.40
N GLU A 328 -0.86 -35.82 -60.64
CA GLU A 328 -2.21 -36.21 -60.98
C GLU A 328 -2.33 -37.74 -60.84
N ILE A 329 -3.00 -38.20 -59.79
CA ILE A 329 -3.16 -39.63 -59.50
C ILE A 329 -4.60 -40.07 -59.80
N ASP A 330 -4.74 -41.23 -60.43
CA ASP A 330 -6.06 -41.84 -60.66
C ASP A 330 -6.68 -42.23 -59.31
N ALA A 331 -7.90 -41.77 -59.05
CA ALA A 331 -8.62 -42.02 -57.81
C ALA A 331 -8.88 -43.51 -57.52
N SER A 332 -8.77 -44.39 -58.53
CA SER A 332 -8.88 -45.85 -58.37
C SER A 332 -7.63 -46.51 -57.78
N LEU A 333 -6.47 -45.85 -57.89
CA LEU A 333 -5.19 -46.34 -57.34
C LEU A 333 -5.00 -45.95 -55.87
N ILE A 334 -5.90 -45.12 -55.32
CA ILE A 334 -5.86 -44.62 -53.94
C ILE A 334 -6.74 -45.51 -53.06
N GLU A 335 -6.15 -46.06 -52.00
CA GLU A 335 -6.86 -46.86 -51.03
C GLU A 335 -7.84 -45.99 -50.22
N GLN A 336 -9.08 -46.47 -50.09
CA GLN A 336 -10.09 -45.77 -49.32
C GLN A 336 -9.73 -45.84 -47.83
N GLY A 337 -9.55 -44.66 -47.23
CA GLY A 337 -9.49 -44.52 -45.78
C GLY A 337 -10.85 -44.77 -45.10
N PRO A 338 -10.93 -44.60 -43.78
CA PRO A 338 -12.18 -44.78 -43.03
C PRO A 338 -13.31 -43.89 -43.56
N LEU A 339 -14.53 -44.40 -43.58
CA LEU A 339 -15.74 -43.64 -43.96
C LEU A 339 -15.88 -42.41 -43.04
N MET A 340 -16.03 -41.23 -43.66
CA MET A 340 -16.25 -39.99 -42.93
C MET A 340 -17.75 -39.67 -42.84
N ASP A 341 -18.11 -38.74 -41.97
CA ASP A 341 -19.49 -38.29 -41.84
C ASP A 341 -20.04 -37.69 -43.15
N ALA A 342 -21.29 -38.03 -43.48
CA ALA A 342 -21.88 -37.69 -44.77
C ALA A 342 -22.16 -36.18 -44.92
N TYR A 343 -22.40 -35.47 -43.82
CA TYR A 343 -22.64 -34.03 -43.82
C TYR A 343 -21.34 -33.26 -44.11
N ASP A 344 -20.24 -33.64 -43.46
CA ASP A 344 -18.93 -33.02 -43.67
C ASP A 344 -18.41 -33.21 -45.11
N VAL A 345 -18.62 -34.40 -45.69
CA VAL A 345 -18.26 -34.69 -47.07
C VAL A 345 -19.08 -33.85 -48.05
N GLU A 346 -20.39 -33.66 -47.80
CA GLU A 346 -21.28 -32.84 -48.64
C GLU A 346 -20.89 -31.35 -48.60
N GLN A 347 -20.63 -30.82 -47.40
CA GLN A 347 -20.24 -29.42 -47.25
C GLN A 347 -18.91 -29.12 -47.97
N LEU A 348 -17.94 -30.03 -47.83
CA LEU A 348 -16.64 -29.88 -48.47
C LEU A 348 -16.72 -30.09 -50.00
N ALA A 349 -17.56 -31.01 -50.48
CA ALA A 349 -17.79 -31.23 -51.91
C ALA A 349 -18.30 -29.95 -52.61
N ARG A 350 -19.26 -29.24 -52.01
CA ARG A 350 -19.75 -27.96 -52.57
C ARG A 350 -18.66 -26.89 -52.66
N SER A 351 -17.80 -26.84 -51.65
CA SER A 351 -16.64 -25.91 -51.66
C SER A 351 -15.63 -26.28 -52.75
N ILE A 352 -15.37 -27.57 -52.96
CA ILE A 352 -14.43 -28.06 -53.99
C ILE A 352 -15.00 -27.85 -55.39
N GLU A 353 -16.32 -28.03 -55.59
CA GLU A 353 -16.99 -27.75 -56.86
C GLU A 353 -16.86 -26.29 -57.28
N THR A 354 -16.93 -25.37 -56.31
CA THR A 354 -16.89 -23.91 -56.57
C THR A 354 -15.47 -23.36 -56.70
N LEU A 355 -14.55 -23.81 -55.84
CA LEU A 355 -13.22 -23.20 -55.68
C LEU A 355 -12.07 -24.12 -56.15
N GLY A 356 -12.36 -25.35 -56.54
CA GLY A 356 -11.36 -26.38 -56.80
C GLY A 356 -10.70 -26.92 -55.52
N LEU A 357 -9.77 -27.86 -55.70
CA LEU A 357 -9.04 -28.45 -54.58
C LEU A 357 -7.86 -27.54 -54.18
N LEU A 358 -8.12 -26.63 -53.23
CA LEU A 358 -7.13 -25.63 -52.77
C LEU A 358 -5.84 -26.22 -52.17
N ARG A 359 -5.89 -27.47 -51.67
CA ARG A 359 -4.72 -28.18 -51.14
C ARG A 359 -4.72 -29.63 -51.59
N PRO A 360 -3.63 -30.12 -52.22
CA PRO A 360 -3.55 -31.50 -52.68
C PRO A 360 -3.69 -32.50 -51.54
N ILE A 361 -4.11 -33.71 -51.88
CA ILE A 361 -4.22 -34.83 -50.93
C ILE A 361 -2.82 -35.40 -50.71
N VAL A 362 -2.46 -35.73 -49.47
CA VAL A 362 -1.13 -36.29 -49.18
C VAL A 362 -1.23 -37.81 -49.18
N LEU A 363 -0.47 -38.41 -50.08
CA LEU A 363 -0.43 -39.85 -50.32
C LEU A 363 0.95 -40.41 -49.97
N LYS A 364 0.97 -41.66 -49.56
CA LYS A 364 2.18 -42.48 -49.44
C LYS A 364 2.13 -43.58 -50.48
N GLU A 365 3.20 -43.72 -51.25
CA GLU A 365 3.33 -44.83 -52.21
C GLU A 365 3.62 -46.14 -51.47
N ASN A 366 2.87 -47.20 -51.79
CA ASN A 366 3.16 -48.56 -51.32
C ASN A 366 3.93 -49.32 -52.42
N PRO A 367 5.26 -49.55 -52.26
CA PRO A 367 6.11 -50.10 -53.31
C PRO A 367 5.71 -51.50 -53.78
N ASP A 368 5.05 -52.28 -52.93
CA ASP A 368 4.75 -53.69 -53.19
C ASP A 368 3.47 -53.91 -54.02
N LEU A 369 2.57 -52.93 -54.05
CA LEU A 369 1.22 -53.07 -54.64
C LEU A 369 0.90 -52.02 -55.72
N GLY A 370 1.76 -51.03 -55.94
CA GLY A 370 1.52 -49.94 -56.89
C GLY A 370 0.29 -49.08 -56.54
N ARG A 371 -0.09 -49.05 -55.27
CA ARG A 371 -1.24 -48.31 -54.72
C ARG A 371 -0.78 -47.22 -53.77
N TYR A 372 -1.66 -46.25 -53.52
CA TYR A 372 -1.40 -45.11 -52.66
C TYR A 372 -2.28 -45.13 -51.41
N GLU A 373 -1.66 -44.96 -50.25
CA GLU A 373 -2.36 -44.81 -48.95
C GLU A 373 -2.53 -43.32 -48.61
N ILE A 374 -3.70 -42.93 -48.10
CA ILE A 374 -3.98 -41.54 -47.73
C ILE A 374 -3.39 -41.24 -46.35
N LEU A 375 -2.36 -40.40 -46.30
CA LEU A 375 -1.80 -39.89 -45.04
C LEU A 375 -2.61 -38.70 -44.50
N ALA A 376 -3.06 -37.81 -45.39
CA ALA A 376 -3.86 -36.65 -45.01
C ALA A 376 -4.80 -36.19 -46.13
N GLY A 377 -6.02 -35.80 -45.75
CA GLY A 377 -7.04 -35.32 -46.69
C GLY A 377 -8.12 -36.34 -47.06
N ASN A 378 -8.40 -37.33 -46.20
CA ASN A 378 -9.44 -38.34 -46.43
C ASN A 378 -10.84 -37.73 -46.72
N LEU A 379 -11.22 -36.66 -46.02
CA LEU A 379 -12.46 -35.90 -46.31
C LEU A 379 -12.46 -35.30 -47.73
N ARG A 380 -11.32 -34.74 -48.17
CA ARG A 380 -11.16 -34.18 -49.51
C ARG A 380 -11.24 -35.28 -50.57
N PHE A 381 -10.63 -36.44 -50.31
CA PHE A 381 -10.69 -37.59 -51.22
C PHE A 381 -12.12 -38.09 -51.41
N GLN A 382 -12.88 -38.25 -50.31
CA GLN A 382 -14.28 -38.67 -50.38
C GLN A 382 -15.17 -37.63 -51.07
N ALA A 383 -14.92 -36.34 -50.82
CA ALA A 383 -15.61 -35.26 -51.52
C ALA A 383 -15.31 -35.29 -53.03
N CYS A 384 -14.04 -35.43 -53.44
CA CYS A 384 -13.65 -35.57 -54.85
C CYS A 384 -14.26 -36.81 -55.51
N ARG A 385 -14.30 -37.96 -54.81
CA ARG A 385 -14.96 -39.17 -55.30
C ARG A 385 -16.47 -39.00 -55.45
N LYS A 386 -17.12 -38.29 -54.53
CA LYS A 386 -18.56 -37.99 -54.59
C LYS A 386 -18.89 -37.05 -55.76
N LEU A 387 -18.00 -36.12 -56.08
CA LEU A 387 -18.06 -35.26 -57.27
C LEU A 387 -17.69 -35.99 -58.57
N GLY A 388 -17.30 -37.27 -58.51
CA GLY A 388 -16.97 -38.08 -59.69
C GLY A 388 -15.60 -37.80 -60.30
N TRP A 389 -14.66 -37.18 -59.56
CA TRP A 389 -13.32 -36.90 -60.07
C TRP A 389 -12.53 -38.20 -60.27
N LYS A 390 -12.05 -38.43 -61.49
CA LYS A 390 -11.21 -39.59 -61.84
C LYS A 390 -9.74 -39.36 -61.56
N ILE A 391 -9.30 -38.11 -61.66
CA ILE A 391 -7.91 -37.69 -61.43
C ILE A 391 -7.93 -36.68 -60.30
N ILE A 392 -7.07 -36.87 -59.29
CA ILE A 392 -7.00 -36.03 -58.11
C ILE A 392 -5.57 -35.54 -57.93
N PRO A 393 -5.35 -34.21 -57.79
CA PRO A 393 -4.02 -33.68 -57.51
C PRO A 393 -3.59 -34.10 -56.10
N ALA A 394 -2.48 -34.82 -56.03
CA ALA A 394 -1.97 -35.39 -54.81
C ALA A 394 -0.46 -35.21 -54.68
N LEU A 395 -0.03 -34.94 -53.46
CA LEU A 395 1.38 -34.93 -53.08
C LEU A 395 1.78 -36.34 -52.66
N VAL A 396 2.70 -36.96 -53.39
CA VAL A 396 3.20 -38.31 -53.08
C VAL A 396 4.49 -38.20 -52.27
N LEU A 397 4.49 -38.71 -51.04
CA LEU A 397 5.68 -38.82 -50.20
C LEU A 397 6.34 -40.20 -50.39
N ALA A 398 7.63 -40.21 -50.72
CA ALA A 398 8.43 -41.43 -50.73
C ALA A 398 8.65 -41.91 -49.29
N GLY A 399 8.42 -43.20 -49.01
CA GLY A 399 8.69 -43.79 -47.69
C GLY A 399 10.17 -43.69 -47.30
N PRO A 400 10.50 -43.69 -46.00
CA PRO A 400 11.88 -43.53 -45.53
C PRO A 400 12.72 -44.75 -45.87
N GLY A 401 13.49 -44.65 -46.95
CA GLY A 401 14.53 -45.59 -47.37
C GLY A 401 15.88 -44.89 -47.45
N GLY A 402 16.61 -44.89 -46.32
CA GLY A 402 18.07 -44.84 -46.24
C GLY A 402 18.80 -43.53 -46.57
N LYS A 403 19.06 -42.68 -45.55
CA LYS A 403 20.38 -42.04 -45.36
C LYS A 403 20.67 -41.91 -43.86
N THR A 404 21.94 -42.15 -43.56
CA THR A 404 22.60 -42.53 -42.31
C THR A 404 22.48 -41.48 -41.19
N GLU A 405 22.17 -41.93 -39.97
CA GLU A 405 22.28 -41.14 -38.73
C GLU A 405 23.75 -40.76 -38.48
N GLU A 406 24.07 -39.47 -38.45
CA GLU A 406 25.33 -38.97 -37.90
C GLU A 406 25.09 -38.51 -36.46
N LYS A 407 25.63 -39.28 -35.51
CA LYS A 407 25.46 -39.14 -34.07
C LYS A 407 26.39 -38.04 -33.55
N ALA A 408 25.84 -36.95 -33.00
CA ALA A 408 26.62 -35.89 -32.34
C ALA A 408 27.29 -36.40 -31.03
N PRO A 409 28.50 -35.93 -30.67
CA PRO A 409 29.21 -36.42 -29.50
C PRO A 409 28.74 -35.78 -28.19
N HIS A 410 28.74 -36.61 -27.14
CA HIS A 410 28.41 -36.31 -25.75
C HIS A 410 29.44 -35.34 -25.12
N PRO A 411 29.04 -34.34 -24.30
CA PRO A 411 30.00 -33.53 -23.55
C PRO A 411 30.51 -34.30 -22.32
N ALA A 412 31.84 -34.23 -22.14
CA ALA A 412 32.63 -34.93 -21.15
C ALA A 412 32.39 -34.45 -19.71
N GLU A 413 32.66 -35.39 -18.81
CA GLU A 413 32.53 -35.37 -17.36
C GLU A 413 33.39 -34.27 -16.70
N ALA A 414 32.80 -33.56 -15.74
CA ALA A 414 33.50 -32.65 -14.85
C ALA A 414 34.28 -33.45 -13.78
N HIS A 415 35.61 -33.25 -13.73
CA HIS A 415 36.45 -33.75 -12.66
C HIS A 415 36.14 -33.06 -11.31
N PRO A 416 36.20 -33.80 -10.17
CA PRO A 416 36.05 -33.21 -8.85
C PRO A 416 37.40 -32.68 -8.34
N LEU A 417 37.39 -31.47 -7.79
CA LEU A 417 38.50 -30.95 -6.99
C LEU A 417 38.53 -31.66 -5.63
N LYS A 418 39.73 -32.10 -5.23
CA LYS A 418 40.11 -32.49 -3.86
C LYS A 418 41.58 -32.13 -3.62
N PRO A 419 42.02 -31.98 -2.37
CA PRO A 419 41.34 -31.43 -1.19
C PRO A 419 41.83 -30.02 -0.83
#